data_AF-A0A7S2JTB1-F1
#
_entry.id   AF-A0A7S2JTB1-F1
#
_cell.length_a   1.000
_cell.length_b   1.000
_cell.length_c   1.000
_cell.angle_alpha   90.00
_cell.angle_beta   90.00
_cell.angle_gamma   90.00
#
_symmetry.space_group_name_H-M   'P 1'
#
loop_
_entity.id
_entity.type
_entity.pdbx_description
1 polymer ?
#
loop_
_entity_poly.entity_id
_entity_poly.type
_entity_poly.pdbx_seq_one_letter_code
_entity_poly.pdbx_strand_id
1 'polypeptide(L)'
;QTKDAVVGDAMRKLQKHGLDVENIRATSSEVLNELIYSVGFRNNKTKYIKDAAETIATKYNGDIPPNADELMTLAGVGPKMAYIVESIAFNTTSGIGVDTHMHRMFNQLKWVNSTTPEKTRVQLEGWLPRERWGEINYLWVGLGQEVQQQKGKILKKAIQCSRPKEAIGLLKRLGMDCRKEAKKFDLVDELAACVMSKSDRVMSDIDGAGPIVEQKNNVDPK
;
A
#
# COMPACT_ATOMS: atom_id res chain seq x y z
N GLN A 1 5.41 -11.91 3.41
CA GLN A 1 6.70 -11.59 4.06
C GLN A 1 7.86 -12.12 3.20
N THR A 2 8.21 -11.41 2.13
CA THR A 2 9.41 -11.62 1.29
C THR A 2 9.58 -10.31 0.53
N LYS A 3 10.81 -9.83 0.28
CA LYS A 3 11.01 -8.59 -0.48
C LYS A 3 10.69 -8.82 -1.96
N ASP A 4 10.18 -7.80 -2.64
CA ASP A 4 9.77 -7.90 -4.04
C ASP A 4 10.92 -8.34 -4.96
N ALA A 5 12.15 -7.87 -4.70
CA ALA A 5 13.33 -8.30 -5.45
C ALA A 5 13.56 -9.83 -5.37
N VAL A 6 13.42 -10.41 -4.18
CA VAL A 6 13.59 -11.86 -3.96
C VAL A 6 12.48 -12.65 -4.65
N VAL A 7 11.25 -12.13 -4.63
CA VAL A 7 10.13 -12.72 -5.37
C VAL A 7 10.39 -12.65 -6.88
N GLY A 8 10.89 -11.52 -7.39
CA GLY A 8 11.24 -11.34 -8.79
C GLY A 8 12.31 -12.34 -9.26
N ASP A 9 13.32 -12.61 -8.43
CA ASP A 9 14.35 -13.62 -8.73
C ASP A 9 13.76 -15.03 -8.83
N ALA A 10 12.87 -15.39 -7.89
CA ALA A 10 12.17 -16.67 -7.91
C ALA A 10 11.24 -16.79 -9.12
N MET A 11 10.51 -15.72 -9.48
CA MET A 11 9.67 -15.69 -10.67
C MET A 11 10.47 -15.91 -11.96
N ARG A 12 11.68 -15.33 -12.08
CA ARG A 12 12.55 -15.57 -13.24
C ARG A 12 13.02 -17.02 -13.34
N LYS A 13 13.28 -17.68 -12.20
CA LYS A 13 13.59 -19.11 -12.17
C LYS A 13 12.39 -19.95 -12.64
N LEU A 14 11.20 -19.64 -12.15
CA LEU A 14 9.96 -20.31 -12.57
C LEU A 14 9.66 -20.11 -14.06
N GLN A 15 9.81 -18.89 -14.58
CA GLN A 15 9.62 -18.59 -16.00
C GLN A 15 10.59 -19.39 -16.89
N LYS A 16 11.88 -19.48 -16.48
CA LYS A 16 12.86 -20.31 -17.19
C LYS A 16 12.54 -21.80 -17.15
N HIS A 17 11.88 -22.26 -16.09
CA HIS A 17 11.44 -23.65 -15.93
C HIS A 17 10.18 -23.97 -16.75
N GLY A 18 9.42 -22.95 -17.19
CA GLY A 18 8.13 -23.08 -17.86
C GLY A 18 6.97 -22.74 -16.91
N LEU A 19 6.56 -21.48 -16.89
CA LEU A 19 5.51 -21.02 -15.99
C LEU A 19 4.14 -21.09 -16.67
N ASP A 20 3.59 -22.30 -16.74
CA ASP A 20 2.22 -22.59 -17.14
C ASP A 20 1.58 -23.63 -16.20
N VAL A 21 0.25 -23.74 -16.24
CA VAL A 21 -0.51 -24.57 -15.28
C VAL A 21 -0.11 -26.04 -15.37
N GLU A 22 0.00 -26.59 -16.58
CA GLU A 22 0.29 -28.02 -16.78
C GLU A 22 1.71 -28.36 -16.35
N ASN A 23 2.70 -27.53 -16.70
CA ASN A 23 4.09 -27.75 -16.32
C ASN A 23 4.29 -27.62 -14.80
N ILE A 24 3.69 -26.61 -14.16
CA ILE A 24 3.79 -26.44 -12.71
C ILE A 24 3.13 -27.61 -11.96
N ARG A 25 2.01 -28.11 -12.48
CA ARG A 25 1.28 -29.26 -11.93
C ARG A 25 2.10 -30.56 -12.05
N ALA A 26 2.73 -30.78 -13.21
CA ALA A 26 3.62 -31.91 -13.45
C ALA A 26 4.95 -31.83 -12.65
N THR A 27 5.38 -30.63 -12.26
CA THR A 27 6.61 -30.41 -11.50
C THR A 27 6.48 -30.98 -10.07
N SER A 28 7.48 -31.74 -9.63
CA SER A 28 7.49 -32.30 -8.27
C SER A 28 7.56 -31.19 -7.20
N SER A 29 7.06 -31.48 -6.00
CA SER A 29 7.06 -30.50 -4.91
C SER A 29 8.48 -30.11 -4.52
N GLU A 30 9.43 -31.04 -4.58
CA GLU A 30 10.84 -30.84 -4.24
C GLU A 30 11.48 -29.86 -5.23
N VAL A 31 11.31 -30.10 -6.53
CA VAL A 31 11.83 -29.22 -7.59
C VAL A 31 11.20 -27.83 -7.47
N LEU A 32 9.88 -27.76 -7.29
CA LEU A 32 9.19 -26.47 -7.14
C LEU A 32 9.66 -25.71 -5.90
N ASN A 33 9.88 -26.39 -4.78
CA ASN A 33 10.40 -25.80 -3.55
C ASN A 33 11.82 -25.24 -3.73
N GLU A 34 12.69 -25.93 -4.47
CA GLU A 34 14.03 -25.47 -4.81
C GLU A 34 14.01 -24.23 -5.71
N LEU A 35 13.11 -24.19 -6.71
CA LEU A 35 12.93 -23.01 -7.58
C LEU A 35 12.58 -21.75 -6.77
N ILE A 36 11.80 -21.91 -5.70
CA ILE A 36 11.39 -20.83 -4.80
C ILE A 36 12.16 -20.83 -3.46
N TYR A 37 13.34 -21.44 -3.39
CA TYR A 37 14.08 -21.65 -2.12
C TYR A 37 14.27 -20.37 -1.29
N SER A 38 14.50 -19.24 -1.97
CA SER A 38 14.74 -17.93 -1.36
C SER A 38 13.47 -17.25 -0.82
N VAL A 39 12.30 -17.78 -1.13
CA VAL A 39 11.02 -17.20 -0.76
C VAL A 39 10.65 -17.63 0.67
N GLY A 40 10.28 -16.68 1.52
CA GLY A 40 9.82 -16.97 2.87
C GLY A 40 8.53 -17.80 2.87
N PHE A 41 8.41 -18.73 3.82
CA PHE A 41 7.31 -19.71 3.91
C PHE A 41 7.18 -20.62 2.68
N ARG A 42 8.30 -20.94 2.02
CA ARG A 42 8.28 -21.72 0.77
C ARG A 42 7.54 -23.05 0.87
N ASN A 43 7.63 -23.78 1.99
CA ASN A 43 6.97 -25.09 2.11
C ASN A 43 5.46 -24.98 1.94
N ASN A 44 4.83 -24.00 2.61
CA ASN A 44 3.41 -23.73 2.44
C ASN A 44 3.11 -23.19 1.04
N LYS A 45 3.96 -22.31 0.50
CA LYS A 45 3.78 -21.76 -0.84
C LYS A 45 3.89 -22.80 -1.95
N THR A 46 4.81 -23.76 -1.83
CA THR A 46 4.91 -24.90 -2.75
C THR A 46 3.60 -25.67 -2.78
N LYS A 47 3.04 -25.98 -1.60
CA LYS A 47 1.72 -26.61 -1.51
C LYS A 47 0.63 -25.75 -2.17
N TYR A 48 0.54 -24.47 -1.81
CA TYR A 48 -0.49 -23.58 -2.36
C TYR A 48 -0.39 -23.40 -3.88
N ILE A 49 0.82 -23.29 -4.43
CA ILE A 49 1.02 -23.17 -5.88
C ILE A 49 0.53 -24.44 -6.59
N LYS A 50 0.85 -25.63 -6.06
CA LYS A 50 0.36 -26.89 -6.64
C LYS A 50 -1.16 -27.04 -6.53
N ASP A 51 -1.71 -26.76 -5.35
CA ASP A 51 -3.15 -26.83 -5.11
C ASP A 51 -3.92 -25.83 -6.01
N ALA A 52 -3.37 -24.63 -6.20
CA ALA A 52 -3.92 -23.63 -7.12
C ALA A 52 -3.84 -24.09 -8.58
N ALA A 53 -2.70 -24.63 -9.04
CA ALA A 53 -2.55 -25.16 -10.39
C ALA A 53 -3.53 -26.31 -10.67
N GLU A 54 -3.71 -27.24 -9.73
CA GLU A 54 -4.71 -28.31 -9.87
C GLU A 54 -6.13 -27.75 -9.96
N THR A 55 -6.46 -26.75 -9.13
CA THR A 55 -7.79 -26.11 -9.15
C THR A 55 -8.03 -25.39 -10.48
N ILE A 56 -7.03 -24.69 -11.00
CA ILE A 56 -7.08 -23.99 -12.29
C ILE A 56 -7.28 -24.98 -13.44
N ALA A 57 -6.50 -26.06 -13.47
CA ALA A 57 -6.62 -27.09 -14.50
C ALA A 57 -8.01 -27.76 -14.51
N THR A 58 -8.53 -28.10 -13.32
CA THR A 58 -9.75 -28.91 -13.19
C THR A 58 -11.05 -28.10 -13.25
N LYS A 59 -11.10 -26.91 -12.63
CA LYS A 59 -12.34 -26.11 -12.53
C LYS A 59 -12.44 -25.00 -13.56
N TYR A 60 -11.30 -24.48 -14.00
CA TYR A 60 -11.23 -23.32 -14.88
C TYR A 60 -10.61 -23.65 -16.24
N ASN A 61 -10.53 -24.96 -16.58
CA ASN A 61 -10.07 -25.47 -17.86
C ASN A 61 -8.69 -24.93 -18.27
N GLY A 62 -7.81 -24.75 -17.28
CA GLY A 62 -6.45 -24.23 -17.47
C GLY A 62 -6.32 -22.70 -17.47
N ASP A 63 -7.43 -21.95 -17.36
CA ASP A 63 -7.41 -20.48 -17.35
C ASP A 63 -7.60 -19.89 -15.94
N ILE A 64 -7.16 -18.65 -15.75
CA ILE A 64 -7.20 -17.96 -14.46
C ILE A 64 -8.65 -17.56 -14.12
N PRO A 65 -9.12 -17.73 -12.87
CA PRO A 65 -10.46 -17.31 -12.48
C PRO A 65 -10.70 -15.81 -12.77
N PRO A 66 -11.85 -15.43 -13.35
CA PRO A 66 -12.05 -14.12 -13.96
C PRO A 66 -12.38 -12.98 -12.99
N ASN A 67 -12.66 -13.26 -11.71
CA ASN A 67 -13.08 -12.25 -10.73
C ASN A 67 -12.50 -12.51 -9.33
N ALA A 68 -12.55 -11.49 -8.48
CA ALA A 68 -11.96 -11.54 -7.14
C ALA A 68 -12.54 -12.67 -6.26
N ASP A 69 -13.85 -12.90 -6.30
CA ASP A 69 -14.50 -13.93 -5.46
C ASP A 69 -14.02 -15.34 -5.83
N GLU A 70 -13.93 -15.64 -7.13
CA GLU A 70 -13.42 -16.91 -7.62
C GLU A 70 -11.91 -17.05 -7.41
N LEU A 71 -11.14 -15.97 -7.55
CA LEU A 71 -9.70 -15.95 -7.22
C LEU A 71 -9.46 -16.31 -5.74
N MET A 72 -10.30 -15.85 -4.82
CA MET A 72 -10.21 -16.20 -3.39
C MET A 72 -10.47 -17.68 -3.09
N THR A 73 -11.00 -18.45 -4.04
CA THR A 73 -11.15 -19.91 -3.90
C THR A 73 -9.82 -20.65 -4.07
N LEU A 74 -8.82 -20.00 -4.67
CA LEU A 74 -7.50 -20.59 -4.87
C LEU A 74 -6.72 -20.65 -3.56
N ALA A 75 -6.01 -21.77 -3.34
CA ALA A 75 -5.22 -21.97 -2.14
C ALA A 75 -4.16 -20.86 -1.98
N GLY A 76 -4.15 -20.22 -0.80
CA GLY A 76 -3.22 -19.14 -0.49
C GLY A 76 -3.58 -17.78 -1.07
N VAL A 77 -4.68 -17.65 -1.82
CA VAL A 77 -5.19 -16.37 -2.34
C VAL A 77 -6.21 -15.79 -1.36
N GLY A 78 -5.89 -14.63 -0.78
CA GLY A 78 -6.81 -13.88 0.07
C GLY A 78 -7.28 -12.57 -0.57
N PRO A 79 -8.15 -11.80 0.10
CA PRO A 79 -8.81 -10.62 -0.48
C PRO A 79 -7.85 -9.62 -1.14
N LYS A 80 -6.74 -9.28 -0.46
CA LYS A 80 -5.70 -8.39 -1.02
C LYS A 80 -5.23 -8.87 -2.40
N MET A 81 -4.85 -10.15 -2.51
CA MET A 81 -4.27 -10.66 -3.75
C MET A 81 -5.33 -10.76 -4.85
N ALA A 82 -6.54 -11.20 -4.51
CA ALA A 82 -7.64 -11.30 -5.45
C ALA A 82 -7.98 -9.95 -6.11
N TYR A 83 -8.19 -8.89 -5.32
CA TYR A 83 -8.49 -7.56 -5.85
C TYR A 83 -7.33 -6.95 -6.65
N ILE A 84 -6.08 -7.20 -6.25
CA ILE A 84 -4.91 -6.73 -7.00
C ILE A 84 -4.81 -7.44 -8.35
N VAL A 85 -4.97 -8.77 -8.37
CA VAL A 85 -4.93 -9.55 -9.62
C VAL A 85 -6.06 -9.12 -10.54
N GLU A 86 -7.28 -8.98 -10.03
CA GLU A 86 -8.42 -8.52 -10.82
C GLU A 86 -8.17 -7.15 -11.47
N SER A 87 -7.67 -6.20 -10.67
CA SER A 87 -7.38 -4.84 -11.14
C SER A 87 -6.25 -4.79 -12.17
N ILE A 88 -5.20 -5.61 -12.02
CA ILE A 88 -4.02 -5.56 -12.90
C ILE A 88 -4.19 -6.44 -14.14
N ALA A 89 -4.67 -7.67 -13.97
CA ALA A 89 -4.75 -8.66 -15.03
C ALA A 89 -6.01 -8.50 -15.90
N PHE A 90 -7.15 -8.16 -15.28
CA PHE A 90 -8.45 -8.05 -15.98
C PHE A 90 -8.91 -6.61 -16.18
N ASN A 91 -8.09 -5.63 -15.80
CA ASN A 91 -8.40 -4.20 -15.89
C ASN A 91 -9.79 -3.84 -15.29
N THR A 92 -10.20 -4.60 -14.27
CA THR A 92 -11.50 -4.50 -13.62
C THR A 92 -11.29 -4.32 -12.13
N THR A 93 -11.96 -3.35 -11.51
CA THR A 93 -11.79 -3.08 -10.08
C THR A 93 -13.11 -3.22 -9.34
N SER A 94 -13.31 -4.38 -8.70
CA SER A 94 -14.46 -4.63 -7.82
C SER A 94 -14.23 -4.20 -6.38
N GLY A 95 -12.96 -4.09 -5.94
CA GLY A 95 -12.62 -3.70 -4.57
C GLY A 95 -11.16 -3.25 -4.40
N ILE A 96 -10.85 -2.73 -3.22
CA ILE A 96 -9.50 -2.23 -2.90
C ILE A 96 -8.65 -3.34 -2.26
N GLY A 97 -7.50 -3.63 -2.88
CA GLY A 97 -6.51 -4.53 -2.29
C GLY A 97 -5.78 -3.89 -1.10
N VAL A 98 -6.28 -4.05 0.12
CA VAL A 98 -5.63 -3.49 1.32
C VAL A 98 -4.67 -4.49 1.95
N ASP A 99 -3.44 -4.05 2.23
CA ASP A 99 -2.46 -4.83 2.97
C ASP A 99 -2.19 -4.28 4.38
N THR A 100 -1.35 -4.97 5.14
CA THR A 100 -1.06 -4.60 6.52
C THR A 100 -0.33 -3.27 6.65
N HIS A 101 0.48 -2.88 5.65
CA HIS A 101 1.19 -1.60 5.65
C HIS A 101 0.22 -0.46 5.35
N MET A 102 -0.61 -0.62 4.32
CA MET A 102 -1.67 0.33 3.97
C MET A 102 -2.65 0.48 5.15
N HIS A 103 -3.15 -0.63 5.70
CA HIS A 103 -3.98 -0.63 6.90
C HIS A 103 -3.39 0.20 8.04
N ARG A 104 -2.11 -0.02 8.37
CA ARG A 104 -1.42 0.72 9.43
C ARG A 104 -1.32 2.22 9.10
N MET A 105 -0.91 2.58 7.89
CA MET A 105 -0.72 3.98 7.49
C MET A 105 -2.04 4.75 7.51
N PHE A 106 -3.12 4.16 7.02
CA PHE A 106 -4.43 4.81 6.99
C PHE A 106 -4.99 5.03 8.40
N ASN A 107 -4.77 4.09 9.33
CA ASN A 107 -5.09 4.29 10.74
C ASN A 107 -4.20 5.37 11.40
N GLN A 108 -2.89 5.42 11.09
CA GLN A 108 -1.98 6.48 11.57
C GLN A 108 -2.43 7.88 11.11
N LEU A 109 -2.94 7.97 9.88
CA LEU A 109 -3.49 9.21 9.32
C LEU A 109 -4.89 9.54 9.84
N LYS A 110 -5.52 8.63 10.59
CA LYS A 110 -6.90 8.73 11.07
C LYS A 110 -7.92 8.86 9.93
N TRP A 111 -7.61 8.31 8.76
CA TRP A 111 -8.54 8.26 7.62
C TRP A 111 -9.53 7.10 7.74
N VAL A 112 -9.15 6.09 8.51
CA VAL A 112 -9.99 4.97 8.89
C VAL A 112 -9.81 4.71 10.38
N ASN A 113 -10.80 4.07 10.99
CA ASN A 113 -10.70 3.51 12.34
C ASN A 113 -11.09 2.04 12.29
N SER A 114 -10.11 1.16 12.14
CA SER A 114 -10.35 -0.25 11.87
C SER A 114 -9.26 -1.13 12.48
N THR A 115 -9.64 -2.36 12.83
CA THR A 115 -8.74 -3.34 13.46
C THR A 115 -8.22 -4.40 12.48
N THR A 116 -8.80 -4.48 11.28
CA THR A 116 -8.40 -5.46 10.25
C THR A 116 -8.26 -4.78 8.89
N PRO A 117 -7.40 -5.28 7.98
CA PRO A 117 -7.29 -4.78 6.60
C PRO A 117 -8.63 -4.81 5.85
N GLU A 118 -9.44 -5.83 6.10
CA GLU A 118 -10.75 -5.95 5.45
C GLU A 118 -11.72 -4.85 5.89
N LYS A 119 -11.73 -4.50 7.19
CA LYS A 119 -12.52 -3.36 7.68
C LYS A 119 -11.99 -2.03 7.13
N THR A 120 -10.68 -1.90 6.93
CA THR A 120 -10.09 -0.74 6.24
C THR A 120 -10.59 -0.65 4.81
N ARG A 121 -10.63 -1.76 4.07
CA ARG A 121 -11.14 -1.81 2.69
C ARG A 121 -12.57 -1.27 2.64
N VAL A 122 -13.47 -1.84 3.44
CA VAL A 122 -14.89 -1.41 3.47
C VAL A 122 -15.03 0.07 3.80
N GLN A 123 -14.27 0.59 4.77
CA GLN A 123 -14.30 2.02 5.09
C GLN A 123 -13.79 2.88 3.94
N LEU A 124 -12.69 2.47 3.30
CA LEU A 124 -12.13 3.19 2.15
C LEU A 124 -13.11 3.24 0.99
N GLU A 125 -13.72 2.12 0.66
CA GLU A 125 -14.73 2.04 -0.41
C GLU A 125 -15.97 2.90 -0.12
N GLY A 126 -16.25 3.18 1.15
CA GLY A 126 -17.35 4.04 1.57
C GLY A 126 -17.16 5.54 1.26
N TRP A 127 -15.92 6.01 1.05
CA TRP A 127 -15.67 7.44 0.80
C TRP A 127 -14.67 7.75 -0.33
N LEU A 128 -13.80 6.81 -0.70
CA LEU A 128 -12.83 7.01 -1.78
C LEU A 128 -13.54 6.86 -3.13
N PRO A 129 -13.42 7.82 -4.06
CA PRO A 129 -14.03 7.71 -5.37
C PRO A 129 -13.58 6.44 -6.12
N ARG A 130 -14.51 5.77 -6.80
CA ARG A 130 -14.29 4.43 -7.37
C ARG A 130 -13.17 4.39 -8.40
N GLU A 131 -13.01 5.47 -9.16
CA GLU A 131 -11.94 5.66 -10.14
C GLU A 131 -10.53 5.62 -9.52
N ARG A 132 -10.41 5.82 -8.19
CA ARG A 132 -9.14 5.77 -7.45
C ARG A 132 -8.80 4.38 -6.90
N TRP A 133 -9.74 3.43 -6.92
CA TRP A 133 -9.57 2.15 -6.23
C TRP A 133 -8.44 1.28 -6.79
N GLY A 134 -8.20 1.33 -8.11
CA GLY A 134 -7.11 0.58 -8.73
C GLY A 134 -5.72 1.15 -8.41
N GLU A 135 -5.59 2.48 -8.35
CA GLU A 135 -4.29 3.15 -8.14
C GLU A 135 -3.88 3.27 -6.68
N ILE A 136 -4.84 3.29 -5.75
CA ILE A 136 -4.57 3.60 -4.34
C ILE A 136 -3.58 2.61 -3.71
N ASN A 137 -3.66 1.32 -4.01
CA ASN A 137 -2.75 0.33 -3.45
C ASN A 137 -1.30 0.63 -3.88
N TYR A 138 -1.06 0.78 -5.18
CA TYR A 138 0.26 1.01 -5.74
C TYR A 138 0.91 2.28 -5.16
N LEU A 139 0.15 3.37 -5.09
CA LEU A 139 0.61 4.65 -4.56
C LEU A 139 1.04 4.54 -3.09
N TRP A 140 0.22 3.90 -2.26
CA TRP A 140 0.49 3.80 -0.82
C TRP A 140 1.54 2.75 -0.46
N VAL A 141 1.64 1.66 -1.21
CA VAL A 141 2.74 0.71 -1.08
C VAL A 141 4.07 1.40 -1.42
N GLY A 142 4.12 2.15 -2.52
CA GLY A 142 5.31 2.91 -2.92
C GLY A 142 5.70 3.95 -1.86
N LEU A 143 4.74 4.74 -1.37
CA LEU A 143 4.99 5.71 -0.30
C LEU A 143 5.47 5.03 0.98
N GLY A 144 4.85 3.93 1.39
CA GLY A 144 5.24 3.16 2.57
C GLY A 144 6.68 2.65 2.48
N GLN A 145 7.09 2.14 1.31
CA GLN A 145 8.47 1.72 1.08
C GLN A 145 9.45 2.89 1.16
N GLU A 146 9.16 4.03 0.54
CA GLU A 146 10.05 5.19 0.59
C GLU A 146 10.17 5.77 2.01
N VAL A 147 9.07 5.85 2.75
CA VAL A 147 9.05 6.32 4.16
C VAL A 147 9.86 5.41 5.08
N GLN A 148 9.86 4.10 4.86
CA GLN A 148 10.55 3.16 5.73
C GLN A 148 12.01 2.91 5.33
N GLN A 149 12.30 2.85 4.03
CA GLN A 149 13.58 2.36 3.51
C GLN A 149 14.44 3.46 2.89
N GLN A 150 13.83 4.52 2.34
CA GLN A 150 14.51 5.55 1.55
C GLN A 150 14.30 6.95 2.15
N LYS A 151 14.46 7.07 3.47
CA LYS A 151 14.12 8.27 4.25
C LYS A 151 14.74 9.56 3.73
N GLY A 152 16.02 9.54 3.35
CA GLY A 152 16.69 10.72 2.78
C GLY A 152 16.10 11.15 1.44
N LYS A 153 15.78 10.18 0.57
CA LYS A 153 15.19 10.44 -0.75
C LYS A 153 13.79 11.03 -0.63
N ILE A 154 12.91 10.45 0.18
CA ILE A 154 11.55 10.97 0.35
C ILE A 154 11.54 12.32 1.06
N LEU A 155 12.46 12.55 2.01
CA LEU A 155 12.61 13.84 2.66
C LEU A 155 13.03 14.92 1.66
N LYS A 156 14.02 14.63 0.79
CA LYS A 156 14.42 15.54 -0.29
C LYS A 156 13.27 15.84 -1.25
N LYS A 157 12.52 14.82 -1.67
CA LYS A 157 11.31 15.00 -2.51
C LYS A 157 10.26 15.87 -1.82
N ALA A 158 10.04 15.67 -0.51
CA ALA A 158 9.08 16.45 0.25
C ALA A 158 9.48 17.92 0.38
N ILE A 159 10.78 18.21 0.52
CA ILE A 159 11.32 19.58 0.53
C ILE A 159 11.15 20.26 -0.84
N GLN A 160 11.30 19.52 -1.93
CA GLN A 160 11.30 20.04 -3.29
C GLN A 160 9.93 20.09 -3.97
N CYS A 161 8.87 19.60 -3.32
CA CYS A 161 7.55 19.55 -3.93
C CYS A 161 6.84 20.92 -3.89
N SER A 162 5.70 21.03 -4.57
CA SER A 162 4.91 22.27 -4.64
C SER A 162 4.37 22.74 -3.28
N ARG A 163 4.21 21.83 -2.32
CA ARG A 163 3.62 22.07 -1.00
C ARG A 163 4.46 21.40 0.10
N PRO A 164 5.68 21.92 0.36
CA PRO A 164 6.66 21.20 1.15
C PRO A 164 6.27 21.10 2.63
N LYS A 165 5.63 22.14 3.17
CA LYS A 165 5.14 22.16 4.56
C LYS A 165 4.13 21.03 4.82
N GLU A 166 3.20 20.83 3.89
CA GLU A 166 2.18 19.78 3.94
C GLU A 166 2.80 18.40 3.73
N ALA A 167 3.73 18.26 2.79
CA ALA A 167 4.43 17.01 2.55
C ALA A 167 5.24 16.56 3.79
N ILE A 168 5.99 17.48 4.41
CA ILE A 168 6.70 17.22 5.67
C ILE A 168 5.71 16.89 6.80
N GLY A 169 4.58 17.58 6.86
CA GLY A 169 3.50 17.28 7.81
C GLY A 169 2.95 15.85 7.65
N LEU A 170 2.76 15.39 6.42
CA LEU A 170 2.35 14.02 6.10
C LEU A 170 3.40 13.01 6.58
N LEU A 171 4.68 13.22 6.26
CA LEU A 171 5.77 12.33 6.69
C LEU A 171 5.84 12.19 8.22
N LYS A 172 5.65 13.29 8.96
CA LYS A 172 5.57 13.27 10.43
C LYS A 172 4.40 12.44 10.94
N ARG A 173 3.20 12.58 10.35
CA ARG A 173 2.02 11.78 10.71
C ARG A 173 2.21 10.29 10.41
N LEU A 174 3.01 9.96 9.41
CA LEU A 174 3.42 8.60 9.08
C LEU A 174 4.55 8.06 9.99
N GLY A 175 4.94 8.81 11.02
CA GLY A 175 5.92 8.39 12.04
C GLY A 175 7.38 8.65 11.65
N MET A 176 7.64 9.46 10.62
CA MET A 176 9.01 9.87 10.28
C MET A 176 9.46 11.04 11.15
N ASP A 177 10.61 10.89 11.82
CA ASP A 177 11.31 12.01 12.46
C ASP A 177 12.11 12.79 11.41
N CYS A 178 11.45 13.75 10.75
CA CYS A 178 12.08 14.54 9.69
C CYS A 178 13.30 15.33 10.17
N ARG A 179 13.39 15.73 11.45
CA ARG A 179 14.55 16.47 11.98
C ARG A 179 15.76 15.57 12.12
N LYS A 180 15.57 14.37 12.69
CA LYS A 180 16.63 13.36 12.82
C LYS A 180 17.14 12.93 11.45
N GLU A 181 16.24 12.65 10.51
CA GLU A 181 16.64 12.23 9.17
C GLU A 181 17.29 13.38 8.39
N ALA A 182 16.84 14.64 8.54
CA ALA A 182 17.52 15.79 7.93
C ALA A 182 18.98 15.93 8.38
N LYS A 183 19.25 15.78 9.69
CA LYS A 183 20.63 15.79 10.21
C LYS A 183 21.49 14.68 9.61
N LYS A 184 20.92 13.50 9.41
CA LYS A 184 21.64 12.34 8.85
C LYS A 184 22.03 12.53 7.39
N PHE A 185 21.20 13.26 6.63
CA PHE A 185 21.38 13.44 5.18
C PHE A 185 21.82 14.85 4.79
N ASP A 186 22.23 15.67 5.75
CA ASP A 186 22.67 17.05 5.54
C ASP A 186 21.62 17.94 4.86
N LEU A 187 20.35 17.79 5.28
CA LEU A 187 19.19 18.50 4.73
C LEU A 187 18.55 19.50 5.73
N VAL A 188 19.30 19.93 6.75
CA VAL A 188 18.74 20.70 7.87
C VAL A 188 18.29 22.09 7.44
N ASP A 189 19.11 22.76 6.63
CA ASP A 189 18.85 24.13 6.20
C ASP A 189 17.68 24.21 5.19
N GLU A 190 17.61 23.28 4.23
CA GLU A 190 16.48 23.25 3.31
C GLU A 190 15.19 22.87 4.03
N LEU A 191 15.26 21.95 5.00
CA LEU A 191 14.10 21.62 5.84
C LEU A 191 13.63 22.85 6.62
N ALA A 192 14.55 23.63 7.21
CA ALA A 192 14.21 24.85 7.93
C ALA A 192 13.55 25.88 7.01
N ALA A 193 14.10 26.11 5.81
CA ALA A 193 13.56 27.03 4.82
C ALA A 193 12.12 26.70 4.40
N CYS A 194 11.75 25.40 4.35
CA CYS A 194 10.40 24.97 4.01
C CYS A 194 9.39 25.05 5.16
N VAL A 195 9.85 24.95 6.41
CA VAL A 195 8.98 24.89 7.60
C VAL A 195 8.81 26.27 8.24
N MET A 196 9.81 27.16 8.10
CA MET A 196 9.71 28.57 8.51
C MET A 196 8.72 29.28 7.60
N SER A 197 7.69 29.88 8.20
CA SER A 197 6.66 30.57 7.44
C SER A 197 7.13 31.98 7.07
N LYS A 198 6.69 32.49 5.91
CA LYS A 198 6.68 33.94 5.64
C LYS A 198 5.79 34.72 6.65
N SER A 199 4.94 34.04 7.43
CA SER A 199 4.12 34.66 8.49
C SER A 199 4.91 35.03 9.75
N ASP A 200 6.13 34.52 9.95
CA ASP A 200 6.96 34.90 11.11
C ASP A 200 7.76 36.20 10.87
N ARG A 201 7.63 36.84 9.68
CA ARG A 201 8.27 38.12 9.35
C ARG A 201 7.35 39.34 9.37
N VAL A 202 6.03 39.16 9.48
CA VAL A 202 5.06 40.26 9.52
C VAL A 202 4.04 39.96 10.62
N MET A 203 4.50 40.04 11.85
CA MET A 203 3.63 40.10 13.02
C MET A 203 4.26 41.08 14.02
N SER A 204 4.57 42.27 13.51
CA SER A 204 4.84 43.47 14.31
C SER A 204 3.76 44.54 14.12
N ASP A 205 2.73 44.29 13.31
CA ASP A 205 1.64 45.24 13.09
C ASP A 205 0.32 44.48 12.97
N ILE A 206 -0.72 45.05 13.59
CA ILE A 206 -2.11 44.61 13.68
C ILE A 206 -2.41 43.72 14.91
N ASP A 207 -2.35 44.36 16.08
CA ASP A 207 -3.33 44.13 17.13
C ASP A 207 -4.75 44.41 16.59
N GLY A 208 -5.68 43.48 16.81
CA GLY A 208 -7.11 43.76 16.76
C GLY A 208 -7.95 42.85 15.87
N ALA A 209 -8.41 41.72 16.41
CA ALA A 209 -9.78 41.21 16.21
C ALA A 209 -10.03 39.99 17.12
N GLY A 210 -11.09 40.06 17.92
CA GLY A 210 -11.46 39.11 18.97
C GLY A 210 -12.00 37.74 18.49
N PRO A 211 -12.45 36.90 19.44
CA PRO A 211 -12.69 35.47 19.22
C PRO A 211 -13.94 35.17 18.38
N ILE A 212 -13.83 34.14 17.54
CA ILE A 212 -14.89 33.59 16.70
C ILE A 212 -15.83 32.73 17.55
N VAL A 213 -17.13 33.05 17.42
CA VAL A 213 -18.31 32.50 18.10
C VAL A 213 -18.51 31.00 17.82
N GLU A 214 -18.79 30.24 18.87
CA GLU A 214 -19.33 28.87 18.81
C GLU A 214 -20.72 28.86 18.14
N GLN A 215 -20.87 28.14 17.02
CA GLN A 215 -22.19 27.80 16.49
C GLN A 215 -22.78 26.64 17.29
N LYS A 216 -23.71 26.95 18.20
CA LYS A 216 -24.68 25.99 18.74
C LYS A 216 -25.72 25.69 17.66
N ASN A 217 -25.82 24.42 17.27
CA ASN A 217 -26.95 23.91 16.50
C ASN A 217 -28.19 23.95 17.39
N ASN A 218 -29.14 24.82 17.07
CA ASN A 218 -30.47 24.82 17.66
C ASN A 218 -31.37 23.87 16.84
N VAL A 219 -31.82 22.81 17.48
CA VAL A 219 -32.91 21.94 17.02
C VAL A 219 -34.20 22.59 17.52
N ASP A 220 -35.03 23.10 16.63
CA ASP A 220 -36.39 23.51 16.97
C ASP A 220 -37.37 22.36 16.72
N PRO A 221 -38.25 22.04 17.69
CA PRO A 221 -39.39 21.16 17.49
C PRO A 221 -40.68 21.99 17.35
N LYS A 222 -41.42 21.78 16.25
CA LYS A 222 -42.88 21.63 16.19
C LYS A 222 -43.36 21.47 14.76
#